data_AF-A0A7S2KZZ4-F1
#
_entry.id   AF-A0A7S2KZZ4-F1
#
_cell.length_a   1.000
_cell.length_b   1.000
_cell.length_c   1.000
_cell.angle_alpha   90.00
_cell.angle_beta   90.00
_cell.angle_gamma   90.00
#
_symmetry.space_group_name_H-M   'P 1'
#
loop_
_entity.id
_entity.type
_entity.pdbx_description
1 polymer ?
#
loop_
_entity_poly.entity_id
_entity_poly.type
_entity_poly.pdbx_seq_one_letter_code
_entity_poly.pdbx_strand_id
1 'polypeptide(L)'
;VRRVLAAAGTAREEAVCQECRIWPGQALLRSTLARADDDSVTLLLLSSLTDAAKLLESDEALFVQKVACVTIMGGVDGDLLARGGPLLPDETAHNIAFDAGAARFLYRRLQELGVMMIVLSRFAAYDMCVGRHIYDLMVRSPVPHPIACRLHCAQRDSINAMWSDVCIGKRLPARCSKAWFCETFCGGAGEGRPDRGFI
;
A
#
# COMPACT_ATOMS: atom_id res chain seq x y z
N VAL A 1 11.08 4.19 -21.68
CA VAL A 1 11.54 2.86 -21.22
C VAL A 1 12.72 2.32 -22.04
N ARG A 2 12.60 2.03 -23.35
CA ARG A 2 13.73 1.51 -24.16
C ARG A 2 14.99 2.40 -24.19
N ARG A 3 14.86 3.74 -24.12
CA ARG A 3 15.99 4.67 -24.04
C ARG A 3 16.69 4.69 -22.67
N VAL A 4 15.96 4.38 -21.60
CA VAL A 4 16.50 4.33 -20.22
C VAL A 4 17.30 3.04 -20.03
N LEU A 5 16.81 1.92 -20.60
CA LEU A 5 17.49 0.62 -20.50
C LEU A 5 18.78 0.50 -21.32
N ALA A 6 18.99 1.37 -22.32
CA ALA A 6 20.16 1.31 -23.21
C ALA A 6 21.39 2.12 -22.71
N ALA A 7 21.27 2.84 -21.59
CA ALA A 7 22.26 3.82 -21.13
C ALA A 7 22.74 3.60 -19.68
N ALA A 8 22.52 2.40 -19.14
CA ALA A 8 22.82 2.07 -17.75
C ALA A 8 24.31 2.27 -17.41
N GLY A 9 24.61 3.12 -16.43
CA GLY A 9 25.94 3.32 -15.83
C GLY A 9 26.76 4.50 -16.37
N THR A 10 26.16 5.51 -17.02
CA THR A 10 26.89 6.63 -17.65
C THR A 10 26.51 8.00 -17.09
N ALA A 11 27.39 9.01 -17.18
CA ALA A 11 27.09 10.42 -16.83
C ALA A 11 25.85 10.98 -17.56
N ARG A 12 25.50 10.38 -18.70
CA ARG A 12 24.30 10.68 -19.47
C ARG A 12 23.03 10.19 -18.76
N GLU A 13 23.08 9.10 -18.01
CA GLU A 13 21.98 8.61 -17.19
C GLU A 13 21.70 9.57 -16.03
N GLU A 14 22.73 10.01 -15.31
CA GLU A 14 22.56 11.00 -14.23
C GLU A 14 21.91 12.29 -14.73
N ALA A 15 22.34 12.81 -15.89
CA ALA A 15 21.74 13.99 -16.50
C ALA A 15 20.25 13.78 -16.85
N VAL A 16 19.90 12.65 -17.46
CA VAL A 16 18.50 12.31 -17.80
C VAL A 16 17.66 12.08 -16.54
N CYS A 17 18.22 11.42 -15.52
CA CYS A 17 17.56 11.20 -14.25
C CYS A 17 17.27 12.53 -13.54
N GLN A 18 18.21 13.49 -13.57
CA GLN A 18 18.00 14.82 -13.01
C GLN A 18 16.94 15.62 -13.76
N GLU A 19 16.98 15.61 -15.10
CA GLU A 19 16.01 16.34 -15.93
C GLU A 19 14.60 15.76 -15.78
N CYS A 20 14.47 14.44 -15.90
CA CYS A 20 13.17 13.75 -15.85
C CYS A 20 12.68 13.47 -14.43
N ARG A 21 13.55 13.62 -13.43
CA ARG A 21 13.31 13.19 -12.03
C ARG A 21 12.91 11.72 -11.91
N ILE A 22 13.54 10.85 -12.70
CA ILE A 22 13.30 9.40 -12.71
C ILE A 22 14.63 8.72 -12.44
N TRP A 23 14.74 7.98 -11.33
CA TRP A 23 15.95 7.26 -10.94
C TRP A 23 15.68 5.77 -10.81
N PRO A 24 16.72 4.90 -10.94
CA PRO A 24 16.61 3.51 -10.53
C PRO A 24 16.23 3.43 -9.03
N GLY A 25 15.13 2.74 -8.71
CA GLY A 25 14.53 2.78 -7.36
C GLY A 25 15.52 2.45 -6.24
N GLN A 26 16.30 1.39 -6.40
CA GLN A 26 17.32 0.98 -5.41
C GLN A 26 18.45 2.00 -5.25
N ALA A 27 18.86 2.70 -6.32
CA ALA A 27 19.88 3.74 -6.24
C ALA A 27 19.32 5.00 -5.52
N LEU A 28 18.06 5.33 -5.77
CA LEU A 28 17.38 6.43 -5.09
C LEU A 28 17.23 6.16 -3.58
N LEU A 29 16.84 4.95 -3.20
CA LEU A 29 16.72 4.55 -1.79
C LEU A 29 18.08 4.65 -1.07
N ARG A 30 19.13 4.05 -1.63
CA ARG A 30 20.48 4.10 -1.06
C ARG A 30 21.01 5.52 -0.90
N SER A 31 20.92 6.34 -1.95
CA SER A 31 21.42 7.72 -1.91
C SER A 31 20.63 8.58 -0.93
N THR A 32 19.34 8.29 -0.74
CA THR A 32 18.52 8.93 0.29
C THR A 32 18.97 8.54 1.69
N LEU A 33 19.19 7.25 1.97
CA LEU A 33 19.71 6.79 3.27
C LEU A 33 21.11 7.35 3.57
N ALA A 34 22.03 7.31 2.60
CA ALA A 34 23.40 7.79 2.75
C ALA A 34 23.48 9.27 3.14
N ARG A 35 22.49 10.07 2.73
CA ARG A 35 22.40 11.51 3.03
C ARG A 35 21.61 11.83 4.29
N ALA A 36 20.85 10.88 4.82
CA ALA A 36 20.07 11.09 6.03
C ALA A 36 20.98 11.04 7.26
N ASP A 37 20.55 11.66 8.35
CA ASP A 37 21.20 11.49 9.65
C ASP A 37 20.97 10.05 10.15
N ASP A 38 21.83 9.59 11.05
CA ASP A 38 21.69 8.27 11.67
C ASP A 38 20.38 8.22 12.47
N ASP A 39 19.72 7.06 12.46
CA ASP A 39 18.47 6.81 13.18
C ASP A 39 17.35 7.86 12.92
N SER A 40 17.24 8.35 11.68
CA SER A 40 16.31 9.43 11.31
C SER A 40 15.25 9.05 10.29
N VAL A 41 15.43 7.94 9.56
CA VAL A 41 14.55 7.57 8.45
C VAL A 41 13.43 6.65 8.91
N THR A 42 12.19 7.00 8.57
CA THR A 42 11.04 6.09 8.66
C THR A 42 10.68 5.57 7.28
N LEU A 43 10.67 4.25 7.11
CA LEU A 43 10.21 3.60 5.88
C LEU A 43 8.73 3.23 6.01
N LEU A 44 7.88 3.88 5.22
CA LEU A 44 6.44 3.60 5.14
C LEU A 44 6.13 2.73 3.92
N LEU A 45 5.74 1.48 4.16
CA LEU A 45 5.51 0.46 3.14
C LEU A 45 4.00 0.25 2.94
N LEU A 46 3.45 0.85 1.87
CA LEU A 46 2.03 0.79 1.50
C LEU A 46 1.75 -0.10 0.27
N SER A 47 2.75 -0.90 -0.14
CA SER A 47 2.71 -1.77 -1.32
C SER A 47 3.57 -3.02 -1.06
N SER A 48 3.90 -3.79 -2.11
CA SER A 48 4.82 -4.92 -2.02
C SER A 48 6.12 -4.56 -1.29
N LEU A 49 6.64 -5.53 -0.54
CA LEU A 49 7.83 -5.36 0.31
C LEU A 49 9.14 -5.66 -0.42
N THR A 50 9.07 -6.01 -1.71
CA THR A 50 10.22 -6.44 -2.53
C THR A 50 11.38 -5.45 -2.49
N ASP A 51 11.13 -4.16 -2.70
CA ASP A 51 12.22 -3.18 -2.78
C ASP A 51 12.87 -2.89 -1.43
N ALA A 52 12.08 -2.89 -0.35
CA ALA A 52 12.59 -2.73 1.00
C ALA A 52 13.42 -3.96 1.44
N ALA A 53 12.94 -5.17 1.11
CA ALA A 53 13.69 -6.41 1.34
C ALA A 53 15.04 -6.39 0.60
N LYS A 54 15.05 -6.03 -0.69
CA LYS A 54 16.28 -5.90 -1.48
C LYS A 54 17.25 -4.86 -0.92
N LEU A 55 16.74 -3.71 -0.47
CA LEU A 55 17.56 -2.66 0.14
C LEU A 55 18.23 -3.17 1.42
N LEU A 56 17.45 -3.81 2.30
CA LEU A 56 17.99 -4.39 3.53
C LEU A 56 19.00 -5.50 3.24
N GLU A 57 18.72 -6.37 2.28
CA GLU A 57 19.61 -7.48 1.89
C GLU A 57 20.94 -6.98 1.32
N SER A 58 20.91 -5.92 0.49
CA SER A 58 22.11 -5.44 -0.21
C SER A 58 22.93 -4.41 0.56
N ASP A 59 22.30 -3.66 1.48
CA ASP A 59 22.93 -2.52 2.17
C ASP A 59 22.59 -2.53 3.68
N GLU A 60 22.64 -3.71 4.32
CA GLU A 60 22.19 -3.93 5.70
C GLU A 60 22.80 -2.95 6.72
N ALA A 61 24.11 -2.72 6.67
CA ALA A 61 24.78 -1.82 7.61
C ALA A 61 24.26 -0.39 7.49
N LEU A 62 24.08 0.11 6.25
CA LEU A 62 23.53 1.43 6.00
C LEU A 62 22.05 1.49 6.43
N PHE A 63 21.28 0.42 6.17
CA PHE A 63 19.89 0.33 6.59
C PHE A 63 19.78 0.46 8.12
N VAL A 64 20.50 -0.37 8.87
CA VAL A 64 20.48 -0.36 10.34
C VAL A 64 20.97 0.97 10.91
N GLN A 65 21.98 1.58 10.29
CA GLN A 65 22.49 2.88 10.72
C GLN A 65 21.47 4.01 10.55
N LYS A 66 20.67 3.98 9.48
CA LYS A 66 19.86 5.13 9.04
C LYS A 66 18.38 5.02 9.36
N VAL A 67 17.84 3.79 9.42
CA VAL A 67 16.40 3.54 9.53
C VAL A 67 16.01 3.34 10.99
N ALA A 68 15.26 4.30 11.52
CA ALA A 68 14.72 4.25 12.88
C ALA A 68 13.51 3.32 12.99
N CYS A 69 12.65 3.33 11.96
CA CYS A 69 11.38 2.61 12.00
C CYS A 69 10.93 2.16 10.62
N VAL A 70 10.37 0.95 10.56
CA VAL A 70 9.67 0.43 9.39
C VAL A 70 8.18 0.27 9.72
N THR A 71 7.33 1.02 9.04
CA THR A 71 5.87 0.89 9.15
C THR A 71 5.31 0.19 7.93
N ILE A 72 4.53 -0.86 8.12
CA ILE A 72 4.02 -1.74 7.06
C ILE A 72 2.50 -1.76 7.10
N MET A 73 1.84 -1.38 6.00
CA MET A 73 0.44 -1.74 5.79
C MET A 73 0.40 -3.17 5.25
N GLY A 74 0.01 -4.10 6.12
CA GLY A 74 0.14 -5.54 5.86
C GLY A 74 -0.69 -6.37 6.82
N GLY A 75 -0.13 -7.47 7.32
CA GLY A 75 -0.77 -8.30 8.32
C GLY A 75 0.25 -9.18 9.04
N VAL A 76 -0.16 -9.74 10.18
CA VAL A 76 0.64 -10.66 10.99
C VAL A 76 -0.17 -11.92 11.26
N ASP A 77 0.50 -13.07 11.33
CA ASP A 77 -0.08 -14.29 11.86
C ASP A 77 -0.31 -14.14 13.37
N GLY A 78 -1.57 -13.96 13.76
CA GLY A 78 -1.96 -13.73 15.15
C GLY A 78 -1.81 -14.96 16.05
N ASP A 79 -1.89 -16.17 15.51
CA ASP A 79 -1.86 -17.39 16.30
C ASP A 79 -0.47 -17.64 16.87
N LEU A 80 0.57 -17.42 16.07
CA LEU A 80 1.95 -17.56 16.51
C LEU A 80 2.34 -16.43 17.47
N LEU A 81 1.91 -15.20 17.20
CA LEU A 81 2.15 -14.05 18.06
C LEU A 81 1.53 -14.24 19.44
N ALA A 82 0.29 -14.76 19.52
CA ALA A 82 -0.39 -15.05 20.78
C ALA A 82 0.33 -16.09 21.65
N ARG A 83 1.17 -16.95 21.03
CA ARG A 83 2.03 -17.92 21.73
C ARG A 83 3.40 -17.37 22.08
N GLY A 84 3.65 -16.07 21.88
CA GLY A 84 4.94 -15.44 22.10
C GLY A 84 5.99 -15.77 21.03
N GLY A 85 5.56 -16.25 19.85
CA GLY A 85 6.46 -16.48 18.73
C GLY A 85 6.80 -15.20 17.95
N PRO A 86 7.69 -15.29 16.95
CA PRO A 86 8.06 -14.14 16.12
C PRO A 86 6.87 -13.62 15.31
N LEU A 87 6.95 -12.36 14.90
CA LEU A 87 6.01 -11.78 13.95
C LEU A 87 6.24 -12.40 12.57
N LEU A 88 5.32 -13.24 12.12
CA LEU A 88 5.26 -13.74 10.76
C LEU A 88 4.25 -12.94 9.95
N PRO A 89 4.50 -12.69 8.65
CA PRO A 89 3.54 -11.98 7.81
C PRO A 89 2.30 -12.83 7.54
N ASP A 90 1.12 -12.21 7.59
CA ASP A 90 -0.12 -12.81 7.06
C ASP A 90 -0.07 -12.82 5.53
N GLU A 91 0.18 -13.99 4.94
CA GLU A 91 0.30 -14.15 3.48
C GLU A 91 -1.02 -13.91 2.74
N THR A 92 -2.14 -13.80 3.44
CA THR A 92 -3.43 -13.39 2.85
C THR A 92 -3.60 -11.88 2.75
N ALA A 93 -2.74 -11.10 3.40
CA ALA A 93 -2.75 -9.64 3.31
C ALA A 93 -2.26 -9.18 1.92
N HIS A 94 -2.95 -8.22 1.32
CA HIS A 94 -2.79 -7.88 -0.10
C HIS A 94 -1.35 -7.48 -0.47
N ASN A 95 -0.73 -6.59 0.31
CA ASN A 95 0.64 -6.13 0.06
C ASN A 95 1.69 -7.22 0.27
N ILE A 96 1.41 -8.18 1.14
CA ILE A 96 2.29 -9.32 1.43
C ILE A 96 2.22 -10.34 0.28
N ALA A 97 1.01 -10.63 -0.21
CA ALA A 97 0.76 -11.65 -1.22
C ALA A 97 1.46 -11.38 -2.57
N PHE A 98 1.82 -10.12 -2.89
CA PHE A 98 2.59 -9.81 -4.10
C PHE A 98 3.98 -10.46 -4.11
N ASP A 99 4.62 -10.56 -2.95
CA ASP A 99 5.94 -11.17 -2.78
C ASP A 99 6.11 -11.67 -1.33
N ALA A 100 5.47 -12.80 -1.05
CA ALA A 100 5.53 -13.41 0.28
C ALA A 100 6.96 -13.79 0.70
N GLY A 101 7.84 -14.08 -0.28
CA GLY A 101 9.26 -14.37 -0.03
C GLY A 101 9.99 -13.16 0.56
N ALA A 102 9.89 -12.01 -0.12
CA ALA A 102 10.44 -10.76 0.38
C ALA A 102 9.83 -10.35 1.73
N ALA A 103 8.52 -10.53 1.90
CA ALA A 103 7.85 -10.23 3.16
C ALA A 103 8.37 -11.07 4.33
N ARG A 104 8.49 -12.39 4.16
CA ARG A 104 9.05 -13.29 5.19
C ARG A 104 10.49 -12.91 5.54
N PHE A 105 11.31 -12.63 4.53
CA PHE A 105 12.68 -12.16 4.75
C PHE A 105 12.69 -10.87 5.57
N LEU A 106 11.94 -9.85 5.14
CA LEU A 106 11.95 -8.53 5.76
C LEU A 106 11.44 -8.59 7.21
N TYR A 107 10.31 -9.24 7.46
CA TYR A 107 9.75 -9.39 8.82
C TYR A 107 10.74 -10.06 9.76
N ARG A 108 11.35 -11.18 9.33
CA ARG A 108 12.34 -11.89 10.13
C ARG A 108 13.57 -11.02 10.37
N ARG A 109 14.13 -10.42 9.31
CA ARG A 109 15.43 -9.73 9.40
C ARG A 109 15.34 -8.45 10.21
N LEU A 110 14.24 -7.71 10.14
CA LEU A 110 14.01 -6.54 10.99
C LEU A 110 13.99 -6.92 12.48
N GLN A 111 13.35 -8.05 12.84
CA GLN A 111 13.33 -8.55 14.21
C GLN A 111 14.72 -8.97 14.70
N GLU A 112 15.48 -9.69 13.87
CA GLU A 112 16.86 -10.11 14.19
C GLU A 112 17.81 -8.93 14.41
N LEU A 113 17.63 -7.85 13.65
CA LEU A 113 18.46 -6.64 13.73
C LEU A 113 17.99 -5.65 14.81
N GLY A 114 16.85 -5.92 15.47
CA GLY A 114 16.29 -5.01 16.46
C GLY A 114 15.74 -3.70 15.89
N VAL A 115 15.44 -3.65 14.59
CA VAL A 115 14.85 -2.47 13.96
C VAL A 115 13.36 -2.38 14.33
N MET A 116 12.92 -1.21 14.80
CA MET A 116 11.52 -1.02 15.19
C MET A 116 10.58 -1.24 14.00
N MET A 117 9.61 -2.14 14.17
CA MET A 117 8.62 -2.48 13.15
C MET A 117 7.20 -2.26 13.66
N ILE A 118 6.39 -1.52 12.88
CA ILE A 118 4.96 -1.30 13.15
C ILE A 118 4.16 -1.90 11.99
N VAL A 119 3.26 -2.85 12.27
CA VAL A 119 2.40 -3.45 11.24
C VAL A 119 0.96 -3.00 11.45
N LEU A 120 0.41 -2.28 10.45
CA LEU A 120 -0.98 -1.87 10.41
C LEU A 120 -1.79 -2.87 9.57
N SER A 121 -2.71 -3.58 10.22
CA SER A 121 -3.57 -4.56 9.55
C SER A 121 -4.76 -3.92 8.85
N ARG A 122 -5.36 -4.65 7.91
CA ARG A 122 -6.63 -4.24 7.26
C ARG A 122 -7.78 -4.01 8.24
N PHE A 123 -7.76 -4.66 9.41
CA PHE A 123 -8.84 -4.55 10.39
C PHE A 123 -8.93 -3.14 10.98
N ALA A 124 -7.79 -2.44 11.15
CA ALA A 124 -7.79 -1.04 11.57
C ALA A 124 -8.52 -0.13 10.57
N ALA A 125 -8.43 -0.43 9.27
CA ALA A 125 -9.15 0.32 8.25
C ALA A 125 -10.67 0.03 8.27
N TYR A 126 -11.07 -1.19 8.64
CA TYR A 126 -12.48 -1.56 8.76
C TYR A 126 -13.16 -0.83 9.92
N ASP A 127 -12.47 -0.66 11.05
CA ASP A 127 -13.01 0.08 12.21
C ASP A 127 -13.04 1.60 12.00
N MET A 128 -12.24 2.12 11.07
CA MET A 128 -12.05 3.56 10.84
C MET A 128 -12.52 4.00 9.44
N CYS A 129 -13.62 3.43 8.96
CA CYS A 129 -14.18 3.77 7.66
C CYS A 129 -14.63 5.24 7.60
N VAL A 130 -14.27 5.94 6.52
CA VAL A 130 -14.74 7.31 6.26
C VAL A 130 -16.01 7.28 5.40
N GLY A 131 -17.00 8.11 5.77
CA GLY A 131 -18.24 8.20 5.02
C GLY A 131 -18.08 8.92 3.68
N ARG A 132 -18.95 8.60 2.71
CA ARG A 132 -19.01 9.26 1.37
C ARG A 132 -18.95 10.79 1.45
N HIS A 133 -19.64 11.36 2.45
CA HIS A 133 -19.72 12.80 2.64
C HIS A 133 -18.35 13.47 2.76
N ILE A 134 -17.32 12.77 3.24
CA ILE A 134 -15.94 13.29 3.30
C ILE A 134 -15.41 13.57 1.89
N TYR A 135 -15.61 12.65 0.94
CA TYR A 135 -15.22 12.87 -0.46
C TYR A 135 -16.04 14.01 -1.08
N ASP A 136 -17.34 14.10 -0.78
CA ASP A 136 -18.18 15.20 -1.28
C ASP A 136 -17.69 16.55 -0.76
N LEU A 137 -17.29 16.63 0.51
CA LEU A 137 -16.73 17.86 1.10
C LEU A 137 -15.44 18.29 0.40
N MET A 138 -14.57 17.36 -0.01
CA MET A 138 -13.30 17.68 -0.69
C MET A 138 -13.48 18.42 -2.01
N VAL A 139 -14.62 18.25 -2.68
CA VAL A 139 -14.92 18.86 -3.99
C VAL A 139 -15.86 20.06 -3.91
N ARG A 140 -16.30 20.47 -2.71
CA ARG A 140 -17.23 21.61 -2.52
C ARG A 140 -16.58 22.99 -2.66
N SER A 141 -15.25 23.06 -2.76
CA SER A 141 -14.56 24.33 -2.98
C SER A 141 -15.04 25.00 -4.29
N PRO A 142 -15.29 26.31 -4.31
CA PRO A 142 -15.62 27.05 -5.54
C PRO A 142 -14.59 26.86 -6.66
N VAL A 143 -13.33 26.61 -6.27
CA VAL A 143 -12.26 26.16 -7.18
C VAL A 143 -11.79 24.80 -6.66
N PRO A 144 -12.29 23.69 -7.21
CA PRO A 144 -12.00 22.37 -6.66
C PRO A 144 -10.59 21.90 -7.06
N HIS A 145 -9.87 21.33 -6.09
CA HIS A 145 -8.50 20.85 -6.31
C HIS A 145 -8.51 19.62 -7.24
N PRO A 146 -7.71 19.57 -8.33
CA PRO A 146 -7.76 18.48 -9.31
C PRO A 146 -7.53 17.09 -8.71
N ILE A 147 -6.63 16.96 -7.71
CA ILE A 147 -6.41 15.70 -7.00
C ILE A 147 -7.65 15.28 -6.19
N ALA A 148 -8.34 16.22 -5.55
CA ALA A 148 -9.56 15.94 -4.80
C ALA A 148 -10.68 15.48 -5.74
N CYS A 149 -10.85 16.14 -6.89
CA CYS A 149 -11.79 15.71 -7.92
C CYS A 149 -11.47 14.29 -8.41
N ARG A 150 -10.19 14.01 -8.68
CA ARG A 150 -9.77 12.68 -9.12
C ARG A 150 -10.08 11.61 -8.08
N LEU A 151 -9.80 11.90 -6.80
CA LEU A 151 -10.08 10.98 -5.70
C LEU A 151 -11.59 10.74 -5.52
N HIS A 152 -12.40 11.80 -5.59
CA HIS A 152 -13.87 11.72 -5.56
C HIS A 152 -14.42 10.86 -6.70
N CYS A 153 -14.03 11.15 -7.94
CA CYS A 153 -14.45 10.37 -9.10
C CYS A 153 -14.01 8.92 -9.00
N ALA A 154 -12.74 8.66 -8.68
CA ALA A 154 -12.22 7.30 -8.54
C ALA A 154 -13.01 6.49 -7.50
N GLN A 155 -13.25 7.05 -6.31
CA GLN A 155 -14.01 6.37 -5.26
C GLN A 155 -15.46 6.09 -5.69
N ARG A 156 -16.15 7.08 -6.27
CA ARG A 156 -17.53 6.95 -6.74
C ARG A 156 -17.63 5.89 -7.84
N ASP A 157 -16.76 5.98 -8.84
CA ASP A 157 -16.81 5.12 -10.01
C ASP A 157 -16.47 3.67 -9.64
N SER A 158 -15.50 3.45 -8.74
CA SER A 158 -15.18 2.12 -8.21
C SER A 158 -16.34 1.47 -7.46
N ILE A 159 -17.03 2.22 -6.59
CA ILE A 159 -18.20 1.70 -5.85
C ILE A 159 -19.37 1.41 -6.80
N ASN A 160 -19.63 2.29 -7.77
CA ASN A 160 -20.69 2.07 -8.77
C ASN A 160 -20.41 0.86 -9.66
N ALA A 161 -19.16 0.68 -10.10
CA ALA A 161 -18.74 -0.50 -10.86
C ALA A 161 -18.93 -1.78 -10.04
N MET A 162 -18.53 -1.77 -8.76
CA MET A 162 -18.69 -2.91 -7.87
C MET A 162 -20.16 -3.27 -7.65
N TRP A 163 -21.04 -2.29 -7.42
CA TRP A 163 -22.48 -2.53 -7.32
C TRP A 163 -23.04 -3.18 -8.60
N SER A 164 -22.67 -2.64 -9.76
CA SER A 164 -23.08 -3.22 -11.05
C SER A 164 -22.63 -4.67 -11.18
N ASP A 165 -21.39 -4.98 -10.80
CA ASP A 165 -20.86 -6.35 -10.89
C ASP A 165 -21.54 -7.30 -9.90
N VAL A 166 -21.88 -6.83 -8.70
CA VAL A 166 -22.68 -7.57 -7.71
C VAL A 166 -24.09 -7.86 -8.25
N CYS A 167 -24.74 -6.89 -8.90
CA CYS A 167 -26.05 -7.09 -9.52
C CYS A 167 -26.04 -8.13 -10.64
N ILE A 168 -24.96 -8.15 -11.45
CA ILE A 168 -24.80 -9.10 -12.57
C ILE A 168 -24.44 -10.50 -12.07
N GLY A 169 -23.69 -10.60 -10.96
CA GLY A 169 -23.35 -11.86 -10.31
C GLY A 169 -22.32 -12.73 -11.04
N LYS A 170 -21.51 -12.17 -11.96
CA LYS A 170 -20.58 -12.95 -12.81
C LYS A 170 -19.10 -12.53 -12.76
N ARG A 171 -18.73 -11.52 -11.96
CA ARG A 171 -17.38 -10.92 -11.98
C ARG A 171 -16.68 -10.84 -10.63
N LEU A 172 -17.37 -11.17 -9.55
CA LEU A 172 -16.85 -11.08 -8.19
C LEU A 172 -16.76 -12.46 -7.55
N PRO A 173 -15.93 -12.63 -6.50
CA PRO A 173 -15.92 -13.85 -5.71
C PRO A 173 -17.34 -14.21 -5.24
N ALA A 174 -17.64 -15.50 -5.11
CA ALA A 174 -18.99 -16.00 -4.78
C ALA A 174 -19.58 -15.39 -3.48
N ARG A 175 -18.72 -14.94 -2.55
CA ARG A 175 -19.13 -14.25 -1.32
C ARG A 175 -19.72 -12.85 -1.54
N CYS A 176 -19.48 -12.24 -2.70
CA CYS A 176 -19.83 -10.84 -2.97
C CYS A 176 -21.24 -10.74 -3.60
N SER A 177 -22.27 -10.89 -2.76
CA SER A 177 -23.68 -10.72 -3.12
C SER A 177 -24.20 -9.31 -2.87
N LYS A 178 -25.45 -9.01 -3.29
CA LYS A 178 -26.13 -7.73 -2.97
C LYS A 178 -26.21 -7.49 -1.47
N ALA A 179 -26.57 -8.54 -0.71
CA ALA A 179 -26.59 -8.51 0.75
C ALA A 179 -25.20 -8.17 1.33
N TRP A 180 -24.15 -8.86 0.88
CA TRP A 180 -22.78 -8.57 1.30
C TRP A 180 -22.37 -7.11 1.04
N PHE A 181 -22.72 -6.57 -0.13
CA PHE A 181 -22.41 -5.19 -0.47
C PHE A 181 -23.12 -4.21 0.48
N CYS A 182 -24.41 -4.42 0.73
CA CYS A 182 -25.19 -3.55 1.61
C CYS A 182 -24.69 -3.61 3.07
N GLU A 183 -24.35 -4.80 3.55
CA GLU A 183 -23.71 -5.01 4.85
C GLU A 183 -22.40 -4.19 4.95
N THR A 184 -21.54 -4.33 3.94
CA THR A 184 -20.16 -3.79 3.96
C THR A 184 -20.12 -2.27 3.78
N PHE A 185 -20.93 -1.71 2.88
CA PHE A 185 -20.80 -0.31 2.47
C PHE A 185 -21.96 0.58 2.90
N CYS A 186 -23.06 0.00 3.41
CA CYS A 186 -24.34 0.71 3.59
C CYS A 186 -24.96 0.49 4.96
N GLY A 187 -24.25 -0.15 5.90
CA GLY A 187 -24.78 -0.47 7.22
C GLY A 187 -25.99 -1.41 7.18
N GLY A 188 -26.02 -2.31 6.19
CA GLY A 188 -27.10 -3.30 6.02
C GLY A 188 -28.33 -2.81 5.23
N ALA A 189 -28.34 -1.57 4.74
CA ALA A 189 -29.48 -1.02 4.00
C ALA A 189 -29.30 -1.08 2.47
N GLY A 190 -30.40 -1.25 1.72
CA GLY A 190 -30.43 -0.99 0.28
C GLY A 190 -30.48 -2.21 -0.65
N GLU A 191 -30.78 -3.41 -0.15
CA GLU A 191 -30.80 -4.64 -0.96
C GLU A 191 -31.80 -4.61 -2.13
N GLY A 192 -32.93 -3.91 -1.97
CA GLY A 192 -33.95 -3.73 -3.00
C GLY A 192 -33.65 -2.64 -4.05
N ARG A 193 -32.46 -2.04 -4.05
CA ARG A 193 -32.11 -0.98 -5.01
C ARG A 193 -32.03 -1.53 -6.44
N PRO A 194 -32.53 -0.78 -7.44
CA PRO A 194 -32.49 -1.19 -8.83
C PRO A 194 -31.05 -1.24 -9.36
N ASP A 195 -30.85 -1.99 -10.46
CA ASP A 195 -29.52 -2.25 -11.02
C ASP A 195 -28.84 -1.03 -11.69
N ARG A 196 -29.48 0.15 -11.67
CA ARG A 196 -28.95 1.38 -12.31
C ARG A 196 -28.30 2.31 -11.30
N GLY A 197 -27.02 2.07 -11.02
CA GLY A 197 -26.15 2.97 -10.24
C GLY A 197 -26.42 2.96 -8.72
N PHE A 198 -25.36 2.97 -7.92
CA PHE A 198 -25.46 2.93 -6.46
C PHE A 198 -25.44 4.32 -5.82
N ILE A 199 -24.72 5.25 -6.46
CA ILE A 199 -24.45 6.63 -6.03
C ILE A 199 -24.96 7.62 -7.08
#